data_AF-A0A944PQ76-F1
#
_entry.id   AF-A0A944PQ76-F1
#
_cell.length_a   1.000
_cell.length_b   1.000
_cell.length_c   1.000
_cell.angle_alpha   90.00
_cell.angle_beta   90.00
_cell.angle_gamma   90.00
#
_symmetry.space_group_name_H-M   'P 1'
#
loop_
_entity.id
_entity.type
_entity.pdbx_description
1 polymer ?
#
loop_
_entity_poly.entity_id
_entity_poly.type
_entity_poly.pdbx_seq_one_letter_code
_entity_poly.pdbx_strand_id
1 'polypeptide(L)'
;MTGVLITTIAERPELAGRLWGMKDSWPAFAEHDALAWLLYPRMVAELPEYVLIATDGDTVVARAASSAPHDERGGAVARRAADH
;
A
#
# COMPACT_ATOMS: atom_id res chain seq x y z
N MET A 1 -15.23 5.05 -17.97
CA MET A 1 -14.12 5.88 -17.47
C MET A 1 -13.05 4.94 -16.98
N THR A 2 -12.01 4.68 -17.78
CA THR A 2 -10.81 3.94 -17.36
C THR A 2 -9.87 4.94 -16.70
N GLY A 3 -9.75 4.84 -15.39
CA GLY A 3 -8.91 5.71 -14.59
C GLY A 3 -8.35 4.91 -13.44
N VAL A 4 -7.09 5.19 -13.10
CA VAL A 4 -6.46 4.59 -11.93
C VAL A 4 -7.10 5.19 -10.68
N LEU A 5 -7.65 4.33 -9.83
CA LEU A 5 -8.17 4.69 -8.52
C LEU A 5 -7.19 4.21 -7.45
N ILE A 6 -6.86 5.07 -6.50
CA ILE A 6 -6.06 4.70 -5.33
C ILE A 6 -7.02 4.55 -4.15
N THR A 7 -6.96 3.39 -3.49
CA THR A 7 -7.68 3.11 -2.24
C THR A 7 -6.73 2.42 -1.26
N THR A 8 -7.17 2.24 -0.03
CA THR A 8 -6.50 1.41 0.98
C THR A 8 -7.03 -0.03 0.96
N ILE A 9 -6.31 -0.95 1.60
CA ILE A 9 -6.83 -2.31 1.87
C ILE A 9 -8.00 -2.26 2.85
N ALA A 10 -8.06 -1.27 3.75
CA ALA A 10 -9.19 -1.11 4.66
C ALA A 10 -10.50 -0.84 3.89
N GLU A 11 -10.44 -0.08 2.80
CA GLU A 11 -11.60 0.22 1.95
C GLU A 11 -11.97 -0.94 1.01
N ARG A 12 -11.00 -1.76 0.62
CA ARG A 12 -11.15 -2.85 -0.36
C ARG A 12 -10.49 -4.15 0.12
N PRO A 13 -10.93 -4.74 1.26
CA PRO A 13 -10.26 -5.87 1.89
C PRO A 13 -10.21 -7.12 1.01
N GLU A 14 -11.17 -7.28 0.09
CA GLU A 14 -11.22 -8.38 -0.86
C GLU A 14 -10.04 -8.40 -1.85
N LEU A 15 -9.31 -7.29 -1.98
CA LEU A 15 -8.14 -7.17 -2.86
C LEU A 15 -6.82 -7.55 -2.18
N ALA A 16 -6.79 -7.83 -0.88
CA ALA A 16 -5.57 -8.19 -0.15
C ALA A 16 -4.84 -9.41 -0.75
N GLY A 17 -5.60 -10.43 -1.18
CA GLY A 17 -5.04 -11.62 -1.83
C GLY A 17 -4.41 -11.36 -3.20
N ARG A 18 -4.67 -10.20 -3.82
CA ARG A 18 -4.17 -9.83 -5.16
C ARG A 18 -2.90 -8.97 -5.12
N LEU A 19 -2.52 -8.45 -3.95
CA LEU A 19 -1.35 -7.56 -3.78
C LEU A 19 -0.05 -8.15 -4.35
N TRP A 20 0.13 -9.46 -4.23
CA TRP A 20 1.36 -10.16 -4.61
C TRP A 20 1.28 -10.84 -5.98
N GLY A 21 0.15 -10.68 -6.69
CA GLY A 21 -0.06 -11.26 -8.02
C GLY A 21 0.50 -10.42 -9.17
N MET A 22 1.04 -9.23 -8.88
CA MET A 22 1.66 -8.36 -9.88
C MET A 22 3.09 -8.82 -10.18
N LYS A 23 3.57 -8.55 -11.41
CA LYS A 23 4.98 -8.74 -11.74
C LYS A 23 5.82 -7.92 -10.77
N ASP A 24 6.73 -8.57 -10.05
CA ASP A 24 7.61 -7.87 -9.14
C ASP A 24 8.51 -6.92 -9.93
N SER A 25 8.37 -5.63 -9.65
CA SER A 25 9.10 -4.55 -10.32
C SER A 25 10.16 -3.96 -9.40
N TRP A 26 10.39 -4.57 -8.23
CA TRP A 26 11.34 -4.07 -7.27
C TRP A 26 12.78 -4.29 -7.75
N PRO A 27 13.70 -3.38 -7.39
CA PRO A 27 15.12 -3.60 -7.63
C PRO A 27 15.60 -4.86 -6.92
N ALA A 28 16.57 -5.58 -7.49
CA ALA A 28 17.10 -6.82 -6.93
C ALA A 28 17.53 -6.71 -5.45
N PHE A 29 18.01 -5.54 -4.99
CA PHE A 29 18.41 -5.38 -3.59
C PHE A 29 17.22 -5.47 -2.60
N ALA A 30 16.00 -5.12 -3.02
CA ALA A 30 14.83 -5.16 -2.16
C ALA A 30 14.44 -6.60 -1.78
N GLU A 31 14.82 -7.58 -2.59
CA GLU A 31 14.64 -9.01 -2.32
C GLU A 31 15.48 -9.49 -1.12
N HIS A 32 16.52 -8.74 -0.74
CA HIS A 32 17.43 -9.09 0.34
C HIS A 32 17.04 -8.54 1.72
N ASP A 33 15.94 -7.80 1.84
CA ASP A 33 15.42 -7.32 3.13
C ASP A 33 14.43 -8.33 3.75
N ALA A 34 14.97 -9.30 4.49
CA ALA A 34 14.15 -10.31 5.17
C ALA A 34 13.17 -9.73 6.20
N LEU A 35 13.49 -8.57 6.81
CA LEU A 35 12.58 -7.93 7.76
C LEU A 35 11.38 -7.33 7.03
N ALA A 36 11.59 -6.67 5.90
CA ALA A 36 10.49 -6.16 5.09
C ALA A 36 9.55 -7.29 4.66
N TRP A 37 10.09 -8.42 4.17
CA TRP A 37 9.29 -9.59 3.79
C TRP A 37 8.48 -10.20 4.94
N LEU A 38 9.04 -10.21 6.16
CA LEU A 38 8.31 -10.65 7.35
C LEU A 38 7.20 -9.68 7.76
N LEU A 39 7.41 -8.37 7.55
CA LEU A 39 6.51 -7.32 8.03
C LEU A 39 5.38 -6.97 7.05
N TYR A 40 5.57 -7.11 5.73
CA TYR A 40 4.52 -6.76 4.77
C TYR A 40 3.20 -7.52 4.97
N PRO A 41 3.18 -8.85 5.20
CA PRO A 41 1.93 -9.55 5.48
C PRO A 41 1.24 -9.03 6.75
N ARG A 42 2.02 -8.67 7.78
CA ARG A 42 1.47 -8.09 9.02
C ARG A 42 0.94 -6.69 8.79
N MET A 43 1.61 -5.84 8.00
CA MET A 43 1.05 -4.53 7.64
C MET A 43 -0.30 -4.66 6.92
N VAL A 44 -0.43 -5.60 6.00
CA VAL A 44 -1.70 -5.83 5.29
C VAL A 44 -2.81 -6.27 6.25
N ALA A 45 -2.49 -7.07 7.27
CA ALA A 45 -3.47 -7.60 8.21
C ALA A 45 -3.79 -6.64 9.38
N GLU A 46 -2.79 -5.94 9.90
CA GLU A 46 -2.87 -5.15 11.15
C GLU A 46 -2.97 -3.65 10.91
N LEU A 47 -2.52 -3.17 9.74
CA LEU A 47 -2.47 -1.75 9.36
C LEU A 47 -3.04 -1.50 7.96
N PRO A 48 -4.23 -2.03 7.62
CA PRO A 48 -4.76 -2.01 6.25
C PRO A 48 -5.04 -0.59 5.72
N GLU A 49 -5.30 0.39 6.59
CA GLU A 49 -5.44 1.81 6.25
C GLU A 49 -4.13 2.47 5.77
N TYR A 50 -2.98 1.83 5.98
CA TYR A 50 -1.68 2.31 5.52
C TYR A 50 -1.13 1.53 4.31
N VAL A 51 -1.90 0.56 3.80
CA VAL A 51 -1.56 -0.20 2.60
C VAL A 51 -2.40 0.30 1.44
N LEU A 52 -1.76 1.02 0.54
CA LEU A 52 -2.37 1.58 -0.66
C LEU A 52 -2.35 0.56 -1.80
N ILE A 53 -3.42 0.56 -2.58
CA ILE A 53 -3.55 -0.15 -3.85
C ILE A 53 -4.00 0.83 -4.92
N ALA A 54 -3.49 0.65 -6.13
CA ALA A 54 -4.01 1.32 -7.29
C ALA A 54 -4.69 0.30 -8.20
N THR A 55 -5.91 0.59 -8.65
CA THR A 55 -6.67 -0.26 -9.56
C THR A 55 -7.02 0.47 -10.85
N ASP A 56 -6.84 -0.20 -11.99
CA ASP A 56 -7.45 0.19 -13.26
C ASP A 56 -8.58 -0.80 -13.58
N GLY A 57 -9.83 -0.35 -13.40
CA GLY A 57 -10.99 -1.25 -13.31
C GLY A 57 -10.86 -2.23 -12.13
N ASP A 58 -10.97 -3.52 -12.41
CA ASP A 58 -10.85 -4.60 -11.39
C ASP A 58 -9.41 -5.12 -11.21
N THR A 59 -8.45 -4.57 -11.95
CA THR A 59 -7.06 -5.01 -11.95
C THR A 59 -6.25 -4.18 -10.97
N VAL A 60 -5.54 -4.84 -10.04
CA VAL A 60 -4.54 -4.17 -9.19
C VAL A 60 -3.29 -3.93 -10.03
N VAL A 61 -2.90 -2.66 -10.19
CA VAL A 61 -1.78 -2.22 -11.02
C VAL A 61 -0.61 -1.66 -10.23
N ALA A 62 -0.83 -1.29 -8.95
CA ALA A 62 0.24 -0.90 -8.04
C ALA A 62 -0.15 -1.16 -6.58
N ARG A 63 0.88 -1.19 -5.72
CA ARG A 63 0.76 -1.28 -4.26
C ARG A 63 1.81 -0.39 -3.60
N ALA A 64 1.49 0.12 -2.42
CA ALA A 64 2.46 0.76 -1.55
C ALA A 64 2.12 0.46 -0.08
N ALA A 65 3.15 0.26 0.72
CA ALA A 65 3.02 0.14 2.16
C ALA A 65 3.71 1.36 2.77
N SER A 66 3.00 2.09 3.62
CA SER A 66 3.55 3.31 4.20
C SER A 66 3.62 3.29 5.72
N SER A 67 4.57 4.05 6.25
CA SER A 67 4.79 4.23 7.69
C SER A 67 4.10 5.48 8.26
N ALA A 68 3.37 6.24 7.44
CA ALA A 68 2.69 7.48 7.83
C ALA A 68 1.30 7.61 7.18
N PRO A 69 0.42 8.51 7.64
CA PRO A 69 -0.87 8.78 6.97
C PRO A 69 -0.68 9.48 5.63
N HIS A 70 -1.60 9.26 4.68
CA HIS A 70 -1.57 9.87 3.35
C HIS A 70 -2.89 10.57 3.04
N ASP A 71 -2.84 11.61 2.21
CA ASP A 71 -4.04 12.26 1.70
C ASP A 71 -4.64 11.47 0.52
N GLU A 72 -5.78 11.95 0.02
CA GLU A 72 -6.49 11.42 -1.15
C GLU A 72 -5.66 11.38 -2.45
N ARG A 73 -4.49 12.05 -2.49
CA ARG A 73 -3.56 12.04 -3.63
C ARG A 73 -2.36 11.12 -3.39
N GLY A 74 -2.31 10.41 -2.26
CA GLY A 74 -1.18 9.55 -1.88
C GLY A 74 0.04 10.32 -1.39
N GLY A 75 -0.10 11.60 -1.03
CA GLY A 75 0.95 12.40 -0.41
C GLY A 75 1.00 12.18 1.09
N ALA A 76 2.19 12.08 1.69
CA ALA A 76 2.32 11.92 3.13
C ALA A 76 1.76 13.15 3.87
N VAL A 77 0.82 12.93 4.79
CA VAL A 77 0.28 13.99 5.64
C VAL A 77 1.23 14.21 6.80
N ALA A 78 1.85 15.38 6.86
CA ALA A 78 2.68 15.77 7.99
C ALA A 78 1.81 15.76 9.27
N ARG A 79 2.22 14.98 10.26
CA ARG A 79 1.61 15.03 11.59
C ARG A 79 1.87 16.43 12.13
N ARG A 80 0.83 17.27 12.26
CA ARG A 80 0.95 18.56 12.95
C ARG A 80 1.45 18.24 14.35
N ALA A 81 2.64 18.72 14.71
CA ALA A 81 3.15 18.57 16.07
C ALA A 81 2.06 19.10 17.01
N ALA A 82 1.58 18.26 17.92
CA ALA A 82 0.70 18.72 18.97
C ALA A 82 1.49 19.74 19.78
N ASP A 83 1.01 20.97 19.82
CA ASP A 83 1.61 22.03 20.62
C ASP A 83 1.67 21.54 22.07
N HIS A 84 2.89 21.49 22.62
CA HIS A 84 3.17 21.27 24.03
C HIS A 84 3.13 22.59 24.79
#